data_AF-A0A2H6GN35-F1
#
_entry.id   AF-A0A2H6GN35-F1
#
_cell.length_a   1.000
_cell.length_b   1.000
_cell.length_c   1.000
_cell.angle_alpha   90.00
_cell.angle_beta   90.00
_cell.angle_gamma   90.00
#
_symmetry.space_group_name_H-M   'P 1'
#
loop_
_entity.id
_entity.type
_entity.pdbx_description
1 polymer ?
#
loop_
_entity_poly.entity_id
_entity_poly.type
_entity_poly.pdbx_seq_one_letter_code
_entity_poly.pdbx_strand_id
1 'polypeptide(L)'
;MGNRTAVAKIGGGTSGAAPAEKTETIHPEAREERSSRVISRVVASHTGAIRYAYNRELRKNPALRGKIVLTFSISPGGDVTECSVQESEMKWPPLEESLVRMVLNWKFPKIPEGTVTVSYPLVFFPSM
;
A
#
# COMPACT_ATOMS: atom_id res chain seq x y z
N MET A 1 -49.78 -10.34 -48.18
CA MET A 1 -50.49 -9.34 -47.35
C MET A 1 -49.99 -9.52 -45.92
N GLY A 2 -49.39 -8.57 -45.23
CA GLY A 2 -49.01 -7.21 -45.62
C GLY A 2 -48.47 -6.45 -44.39
N ASN A 3 -47.14 -6.49 -44.22
CA ASN A 3 -46.23 -5.53 -43.57
C ASN A 3 -46.80 -4.54 -42.52
N ARG A 4 -46.13 -4.37 -41.36
CA ARG A 4 -45.44 -3.10 -40.99
C ARG A 4 -44.75 -3.06 -39.60
N THR A 5 -43.53 -2.50 -39.59
CA THR A 5 -42.92 -1.64 -38.53
C THR A 5 -42.58 -2.34 -37.19
N ALA A 6 -41.31 -2.64 -36.84
CA ALA A 6 -40.18 -1.75 -36.47
C ALA A 6 -40.53 -0.79 -35.29
N VAL A 7 -39.71 -0.43 -34.32
CA VAL A 7 -38.24 -0.36 -34.11
C VAL A 7 -37.98 -0.67 -32.60
N ALA A 8 -36.80 -0.73 -31.96
CA ALA A 8 -35.41 -0.35 -32.28
C ALA A 8 -34.37 -1.30 -31.59
N LYS A 9 -33.19 -0.77 -31.25
CA LYS A 9 -32.14 -1.36 -30.39
C LYS A 9 -31.67 -0.33 -29.36
N ILE A 10 -31.35 -0.78 -28.15
CA ILE A 10 -30.10 -0.50 -27.39
C ILE A 10 -29.86 -1.74 -26.51
N GLY A 11 -28.67 -2.20 -26.17
CA GLY A 11 -27.35 -1.58 -26.23
C GLY A 11 -26.68 -1.76 -24.86
N GLY A 12 -26.08 -2.93 -24.61
CA GLY A 12 -25.60 -3.32 -23.29
C GLY A 12 -24.57 -4.45 -23.34
N GLY A 13 -23.41 -4.16 -23.94
CA GLY A 13 -22.27 -5.08 -23.90
C GLY A 13 -21.43 -4.84 -22.65
N THR A 14 -21.55 -5.71 -21.66
CA THR A 14 -20.64 -5.72 -20.50
C THR A 14 -19.34 -6.43 -20.86
N SER A 15 -18.31 -5.65 -21.17
CA SER A 15 -16.92 -6.10 -21.18
C SER A 15 -16.36 -6.01 -19.76
N GLY A 16 -15.56 -7.00 -19.33
CA GLY A 16 -14.90 -6.99 -18.02
C GLY A 16 -14.59 -8.39 -17.52
N ALA A 17 -13.38 -8.89 -17.81
CA ALA A 17 -12.90 -10.14 -17.25
C ALA A 17 -12.64 -10.00 -15.74
N ALA A 18 -12.90 -11.07 -14.97
CA ALA A 18 -12.40 -11.21 -13.61
C ALA A 18 -10.86 -11.40 -13.61
N PRO A 19 -10.19 -11.27 -12.45
CA PRO A 19 -10.08 -12.49 -11.63
C PRO A 19 -10.15 -12.30 -10.10
N ALA A 20 -10.52 -13.41 -9.44
CA ALA A 20 -10.10 -13.81 -8.10
C ALA A 20 -10.46 -12.91 -6.89
N GLU A 21 -11.73 -12.99 -6.47
CA GLU A 21 -12.08 -12.77 -5.06
C GLU A 21 -11.55 -13.96 -4.23
N LYS A 22 -10.34 -13.84 -3.68
CA LYS A 22 -9.79 -14.84 -2.76
C LYS A 22 -10.46 -14.65 -1.39
N THR A 23 -11.44 -15.49 -1.07
CA THR A 23 -12.03 -15.58 0.28
C THR A 23 -10.97 -16.07 1.27
N GLU A 24 -10.19 -15.13 1.80
CA GLU A 24 -9.09 -15.42 2.71
C GLU A 24 -9.67 -15.63 4.11
N THR A 25 -9.82 -16.89 4.52
CA THR A 25 -10.22 -17.27 5.88
C THR A 25 -9.21 -16.67 6.86
N ILE A 26 -9.58 -15.57 7.51
CA ILE A 26 -8.64 -14.82 8.34
C ILE A 26 -8.52 -15.50 9.71
N HIS A 27 -7.59 -16.47 9.82
CA HIS A 27 -7.29 -17.15 11.08
C HIS A 27 -7.00 -16.12 12.20
N PRO A 28 -7.55 -16.29 13.41
CA PRO A 28 -7.43 -15.29 14.48
C PRO A 28 -5.96 -15.07 14.90
N GLU A 29 -5.13 -16.11 14.78
CA GLU A 29 -3.70 -16.14 15.09
C GLU A 29 -2.90 -15.21 14.15
N ALA A 30 -3.19 -15.29 12.84
CA ALA A 30 -2.64 -14.39 11.82
C ALA A 30 -2.97 -12.91 12.08
N ARG A 31 -4.09 -12.60 12.75
CA ARG A 31 -4.46 -11.22 13.13
C ARG A 31 -3.60 -10.67 14.26
N GLU A 32 -3.04 -11.53 15.11
CA GLU A 32 -2.17 -11.11 16.22
C GLU A 32 -0.73 -10.89 15.73
N GLU A 33 -0.22 -11.77 14.87
CA GLU A 33 1.11 -11.65 14.25
C GLU A 33 1.17 -10.51 13.21
N ARG A 34 0.07 -10.24 12.48
CA ARG A 34 -0.09 -9.05 11.62
C ARG A 34 -0.80 -7.90 12.33
N SER A 35 -0.86 -7.89 13.66
CA SER A 35 -1.51 -6.81 14.41
C SER A 35 -0.82 -5.47 14.19
N SER A 36 -1.57 -4.37 14.35
CA SER A 36 -1.04 -3.00 14.29
C SER A 36 0.16 -2.78 15.21
N ARG A 37 0.27 -3.52 16.32
CA ARG A 37 1.40 -3.51 17.25
C ARG A 37 2.67 -4.12 16.66
N VAL A 38 2.56 -5.25 15.96
CA VAL A 38 3.72 -5.90 15.30
C VAL A 38 4.18 -5.06 14.12
N ILE A 39 3.24 -4.59 13.29
CA ILE A 39 3.53 -3.65 12.19
C ILE A 39 4.25 -2.41 12.71
N SER A 40 3.71 -1.77 13.75
CA SER A 40 4.33 -0.58 14.36
C SER A 40 5.71 -0.86 14.95
N ARG A 41 5.97 -2.08 15.46
CA ARG A 41 7.32 -2.48 15.92
C ARG A 41 8.31 -2.56 14.76
N VAL A 42 7.92 -3.15 13.62
CA VAL A 42 8.78 -3.25 12.42
C VAL A 42 9.00 -1.86 11.80
N VAL A 43 7.99 -0.99 11.77
CA VAL A 43 8.17 0.41 11.34
C VAL A 43 9.09 1.17 12.30
N ALA A 44 8.93 0.96 13.62
CA ALA A 44 9.76 1.60 14.65
C ALA A 44 11.25 1.23 14.49
N SER A 45 11.58 -0.04 14.22
CA SER A 45 12.98 -0.45 13.99
C SER A 45 13.58 0.18 12.74
N HIS A 46 12.76 0.50 11.72
CA HIS A 46 13.20 1.18 10.50
C HIS A 46 13.06 2.71 10.54
N THR A 47 12.58 3.29 11.66
CA THR A 47 12.38 4.74 11.79
C THR A 47 13.67 5.55 11.65
N GLY A 48 14.82 4.98 12.03
CA GLY A 48 16.13 5.59 11.77
C GLY A 48 16.42 5.76 10.27
N ALA A 49 16.12 4.74 9.45
CA ALA A 49 16.30 4.78 8.00
C ALA A 49 15.27 5.69 7.31
N ILE A 50 14.02 5.69 7.77
CA ILE A 50 12.97 6.65 7.34
C ILE A 50 13.42 8.09 7.59
N ARG A 51 13.89 8.41 8.80
CA ARG A 51 14.41 9.75 9.15
C ARG A 51 15.65 10.12 8.35
N TYR A 52 16.55 9.17 8.07
CA TYR A 52 17.71 9.41 7.21
C TYR A 52 17.31 9.77 5.78
N ALA A 53 16.37 9.02 5.18
CA ALA A 53 15.86 9.31 3.85
C ALA A 53 15.19 10.69 3.79
N TYR A 54 14.33 11.01 4.76
CA TYR A 54 13.69 12.32 4.87
C TYR A 54 14.71 13.46 5.04
N ASN A 55 15.63 13.36 6.01
CA ASN A 55 16.64 14.39 6.26
C ASN A 55 17.58 14.64 5.06
N ARG A 56 17.87 13.60 4.26
CA ARG A 56 18.66 13.73 3.02
C ARG A 56 17.93 14.58 1.98
N GLU A 57 16.61 14.40 1.83
CA GLU A 57 15.80 15.19 0.90
C GLU A 57 15.45 16.57 1.46
N LEU A 58 15.30 16.72 2.78
CA LEU A 58 15.06 18.00 3.47
C LEU A 58 16.20 19.01 3.25
N ARG A 59 17.45 18.55 3.07
CA ARG A 59 18.58 19.40 2.66
C ARG A 59 18.45 19.97 1.25
N LYS A 60 17.68 19.32 0.37
CA LYS A 60 17.40 19.79 -1.01
C LYS A 60 16.15 20.67 -1.05
N ASN A 61 15.14 20.30 -0.26
CA ASN A 61 13.89 21.03 -0.14
C ASN A 61 13.50 21.17 1.34
N PRO A 62 13.89 22.26 2.02
CA PRO A 62 13.58 22.50 3.43
C PRO A 62 12.08 22.63 3.75
N ALA A 63 11.22 22.77 2.73
CA ALA A 63 9.78 22.87 2.89
C ALA A 63 9.06 21.50 2.89
N LEU A 64 9.79 20.38 2.76
CA LEU A 64 9.20 19.03 2.81
C LEU A 64 8.55 18.77 4.18
N ARG A 65 7.22 18.73 4.20
CA ARG A 65 6.39 18.47 5.38
C ARG A 65 5.03 17.91 4.96
N GLY A 66 4.40 17.11 5.82
CA GLY A 66 3.09 16.53 5.58
C GLY A 66 3.11 15.01 5.66
N LYS A 67 2.04 14.38 5.17
CA LYS A 67 1.80 12.94 5.23
C LYS A 67 2.08 12.25 3.88
N ILE A 68 2.67 11.06 3.96
CA ILE A 68 2.70 10.06 2.87
C ILE A 68 2.03 8.79 3.42
N VAL A 69 1.02 8.30 2.72
CA VAL A 69 0.38 7.01 3.02
C VAL A 69 0.97 5.96 2.10
N LEU A 70 1.67 4.98 2.67
CA LEU A 70 2.20 3.84 1.94
C LEU A 70 1.29 2.63 2.13
N THR A 71 0.98 1.94 1.04
CA THR A 71 0.26 0.67 1.08
C THR A 71 1.18 -0.43 0.60
N PHE A 72 1.24 -1.53 1.34
CA PHE A 72 2.14 -2.65 1.02
C PHE A 72 1.55 -3.99 1.46
N SER A 73 1.82 -5.03 0.66
CA SER A 73 1.28 -6.38 0.86
C SER A 73 2.37 -7.32 1.38
N ILE A 74 2.08 -7.98 2.50
CA ILE A 74 3.00 -8.89 3.19
C ILE A 74 2.57 -10.34 2.93
N SER A 75 3.46 -11.15 2.35
CA SER A 75 3.26 -12.59 2.14
C SER A 75 3.39 -13.41 3.44
N PRO A 76 2.84 -14.64 3.51
CA PRO A 76 3.00 -15.52 4.67
C PRO A 76 4.45 -15.74 5.11
N GLY A 77 5.40 -15.70 4.17
CA GLY A 77 6.84 -15.81 4.43
C GLY A 77 7.49 -14.62 5.15
N GLY A 78 6.75 -13.55 5.41
CA GLY A 78 7.23 -12.31 6.03
C GLY A 78 7.83 -11.30 5.04
N ASP A 79 7.88 -11.66 3.76
CA ASP A 79 8.35 -10.80 2.66
C ASP A 79 7.26 -9.83 2.20
N VAL A 80 7.64 -8.57 1.97
CA VAL A 80 6.79 -7.58 1.31
C VAL A 80 6.82 -7.82 -0.20
N THR A 81 5.70 -8.24 -0.79
CA THR A 81 5.61 -8.58 -2.21
C THR A 81 5.28 -7.38 -3.10
N GLU A 82 4.65 -6.36 -2.53
CA GLU A 82 4.21 -5.16 -3.24
C GLU A 82 4.24 -3.97 -2.29
N CYS A 83 4.63 -2.80 -2.78
CA CYS A 83 4.54 -1.54 -2.05
C CYS A 83 4.31 -0.39 -3.03
N SER A 84 3.36 0.49 -2.70
CA SER A 84 2.99 1.67 -3.49
C SER A 84 2.65 2.86 -2.58
N VAL A 85 2.69 4.06 -3.15
CA VAL A 85 2.19 5.27 -2.48
C VAL A 85 0.70 5.39 -2.77
N GLN A 86 -0.13 5.35 -1.72
CA GLN A 86 -1.57 5.56 -1.83
C GLN A 86 -1.91 7.05 -1.86
N GLU A 87 -1.19 7.87 -1.09
CA GLU A 87 -1.41 9.31 -0.97
C GLU A 87 -0.09 10.01 -0.62
N SER A 88 0.19 11.17 -1.21
CA SER A 88 1.33 12.01 -0.85
C SER A 88 0.93 13.49 -0.87
N GLU A 89 1.04 14.14 0.28
CA GLU A 89 0.84 15.59 0.42
C GLU A 89 2.09 16.37 -0.05
N MET A 90 3.28 15.78 0.12
CA MET A 90 4.56 16.41 -0.25
C MET A 90 4.85 16.39 -1.75
N LYS A 91 4.29 15.42 -2.49
CA LYS A 91 4.50 15.23 -3.93
C LYS A 91 5.99 15.28 -4.30
N TRP A 92 6.79 14.47 -3.62
CA TRP A 92 8.26 14.43 -3.77
C TRP A 92 8.73 13.01 -4.14
N PRO A 93 8.71 12.65 -5.43
CA PRO A 93 9.09 11.33 -5.93
C PRO A 93 10.43 10.79 -5.38
N PRO A 94 11.51 11.59 -5.22
CA PRO A 94 12.77 11.08 -4.70
C PRO A 94 12.72 10.54 -3.26
N LEU A 95 11.81 11.05 -2.42
CA LEU A 95 11.56 10.49 -1.08
C LEU A 95 10.64 9.28 -1.19
N GLU A 96 9.52 9.41 -1.91
CA GLU A 96 8.51 8.38 -2.11
C GLU A 96 9.13 7.07 -2.65
N GLU A 97 9.91 7.12 -3.73
CA GLU A 97 10.62 5.96 -4.27
C GLU A 97 11.70 5.40 -3.32
N SER A 98 12.30 6.26 -2.49
CA SER A 98 13.28 5.84 -1.48
C SER A 98 12.60 5.13 -0.31
N LEU A 99 11.35 5.49 0.00
CA LEU A 99 10.54 4.83 1.01
C LEU A 99 9.99 3.49 0.49
N VAL A 100 9.41 3.46 -0.71
CA VAL A 100 8.88 2.23 -1.35
C VAL A 100 9.96 1.16 -1.45
N ARG A 101 11.14 1.49 -2.01
CA ARG A 101 12.27 0.53 -2.09
C ARG A 101 12.76 0.04 -0.74
N MET A 102 12.70 0.88 0.29
CA MET A 102 13.07 0.48 1.65
C MET A 102 12.04 -0.47 2.26
N VAL A 103 10.74 -0.22 2.07
CA VAL A 103 9.64 -1.06 2.58
C VAL A 103 9.62 -2.42 1.88
N LEU A 104 9.88 -2.49 0.57
CA LEU A 104 10.05 -3.76 -0.15
C LEU A 104 11.16 -4.66 0.44
N ASN A 105 12.17 -4.07 1.08
CA ASN A 105 13.26 -4.79 1.73
C ASN A 105 12.97 -5.13 3.20
N TRP A 106 11.80 -4.79 3.76
CA TRP A 106 11.45 -5.12 5.13
C TRP A 106 11.10 -6.61 5.28
N LYS A 107 11.46 -7.16 6.44
CA LYS A 107 11.10 -8.51 6.86
C LYS A 107 10.16 -8.44 8.06
N PHE A 108 8.97 -8.98 7.89
CA PHE A 108 7.97 -9.17 8.93
C PHE A 108 8.06 -10.59 9.52
N PRO A 109 7.48 -10.84 10.70
CA PRO A 109 7.28 -12.20 11.19
C PRO A 109 6.51 -13.04 10.16
N LYS A 110 6.89 -14.31 10.06
CA LYS A 110 6.14 -15.32 9.32
C LYS A 110 4.83 -15.59 10.02
N ILE A 111 3.81 -15.90 9.24
CA ILE A 111 2.50 -16.34 9.75
C ILE A 111 2.10 -17.65 9.06
N PRO A 112 1.25 -18.50 9.66
CA PRO A 112 0.90 -19.81 9.09
C PRO A 112 0.33 -19.69 7.67
N GLU A 113 -0.60 -18.75 7.45
CA GLU A 113 -1.16 -18.45 6.13
C GLU A 113 -1.76 -17.03 6.10
N GLY A 114 -1.96 -16.51 4.87
CA GLY A 114 -2.59 -15.21 4.64
C GLY A 114 -1.66 -14.13 4.07
N THR A 115 -2.09 -13.48 2.99
CA THR A 115 -1.53 -12.17 2.60
C THR A 115 -2.23 -11.08 3.39
N VAL A 116 -1.50 -10.08 3.89
CA VAL A 116 -2.11 -8.89 4.53
C VAL A 116 -1.58 -7.65 3.86
N THR A 117 -2.50 -6.86 3.31
CA THR A 117 -2.23 -5.51 2.84
C THR A 117 -2.35 -4.53 4.01
N VAL A 118 -1.29 -3.76 4.23
CA VAL A 118 -1.16 -2.75 5.28
C VAL A 118 -1.14 -1.38 4.61
N SER A 119 -1.97 -0.46 5.08
CA SER A 119 -1.82 0.97 4.78
C SER A 119 -1.24 1.67 6.02
N TYR A 120 -0.11 2.37 5.87
CA TYR A 120 0.61 3.00 6.96
C TYR A 120 0.89 4.49 6.65
N PRO A 121 0.31 5.43 7.43
CA PRO A 121 0.58 6.85 7.28
C PRO A 121 1.92 7.22 7.93
N LEU A 122 2.89 7.63 7.12
CA LEU A 122 4.12 8.27 7.56
C LEU A 122 3.91 9.79 7.58
N VAL A 123 3.91 10.39 8.76
CA VAL A 123 3.79 11.84 8.92
C VAL A 123 5.17 12.44 9.18
N PHE A 124 5.57 13.37 8.32
CA PHE A 124 6.86 14.04 8.35
C PHE A 124 6.69 15.50 8.74
N PHE A 125 7.33 15.87 9.85
CA PHE A 125 7.45 17.26 10.29
C PHE A 125 8.92 17.66 10.27
N PRO A 126 9.24 18.90 9.84
CA PRO A 126 10.59 19.42 10.00
C PRO A 126 10.85 19.60 11.50
N SER A 127 11.68 18.73 12.07
CA SER A 127 12.25 18.98 13.39
C SER A 127 13.27 20.10 13.24
N MET A 128 12.92 21.28 13.77
CA MET A 128 13.87 22.37 14.03
C MET A 128 15.03 21.88 14.91
#